data_AF-A6P0F1-F1
#
_entry.id   AF-A6P0F1-F1
#
_cell.length_a   1.000
_cell.length_b   1.000
_cell.length_c   1.000
_cell.angle_alpha   90.00
_cell.angle_beta   90.00
_cell.angle_gamma   90.00
#
_symmetry.space_group_name_H-M   'P 1'
#
loop_
_entity.id
_entity.type
_entity.pdbx_description
1 polymer ?
#
loop_
_entity_poly.entity_id
_entity_poly.type
_entity_poly.pdbx_seq_one_letter_code
_entity_poly.pdbx_strand_id
1 'polypeptide(L)' 'MMAKCVRCGCEFDVSSARRSIGRSYGAGTYDDYYPNGDVCASCATMEVSADVGTGEEIMELMGDSWDDD' A
#
# COMPACT_ATOMS: atom_id res chain seq x y z
N MET A 1 -4.11 -14.18 12.17
CA MET A 1 -4.32 -15.45 11.44
C MET A 1 -3.09 -15.67 10.58
N MET A 2 -2.52 -16.87 10.60
CA MET A 2 -1.34 -17.19 9.77
C MET A 2 -1.78 -17.52 8.35
N ALA A 3 -1.10 -16.94 7.37
CA ALA A 3 -1.31 -17.17 5.94
C ALA A 3 0.03 -17.33 5.24
N LYS A 4 -0.01 -17.91 4.03
CA LYS A 4 1.14 -17.99 3.15
C LYS A 4 1.00 -16.93 2.08
N CYS A 5 2.02 -16.08 1.94
CA CYS A 5 1.99 -15.02 0.96
C CYS A 5 2.09 -15.59 -0.45
N VAL A 6 1.15 -15.23 -1.33
CA VAL A 6 1.09 -15.73 -2.72
C VAL A 6 2.22 -15.20 -3.61
N ARG A 7 2.94 -14.17 -3.16
CA ARG A 7 4.07 -13.55 -3.90
C ARG A 7 5.43 -14.13 -3.49
N CYS A 8 5.79 -14.04 -2.20
CA CYS A 8 7.08 -14.54 -1.67
C CYS A 8 7.05 -16.01 -1.25
N GLY A 9 5.86 -16.61 -1.04
CA GLY A 9 5.71 -17.94 -0.43
C GLY A 9 5.98 -17.99 1.07
N CYS A 10 6.24 -16.85 1.71
CA CYS A 10 6.57 -16.76 3.12
C CYS A 10 5.32 -16.82 4.02
N GLU A 11 5.45 -17.47 5.18
CA GLU A 11 4.38 -17.50 6.20
C GLU A 11 4.37 -16.20 7.00
N PHE A 12 3.20 -15.63 7.21
CA PHE A 12 3.04 -14.36 7.90
C PHE A 12 1.70 -14.27 8.63
N ASP A 13 1.63 -13.39 9.62
CA ASP A 13 0.37 -13.06 10.28
C ASP A 13 -0.36 -11.94 9.55
N VAL A 14 -1.57 -12.24 9.06
CA VAL A 14 -2.42 -11.29 8.31
C VAL A 14 -2.76 -10.07 9.15
N SER A 15 -3.01 -10.24 10.44
CA SER A 15 -3.32 -9.13 11.34
C SER A 15 -2.13 -8.17 11.49
N SER A 16 -0.92 -8.72 11.49
CA SER A 16 0.34 -7.95 11.53
C SER A 16 0.58 -7.22 10.22
N ALA A 17 0.28 -7.84 9.07
CA ALA A 17 0.36 -7.17 7.77
C ALA A 17 -0.63 -6.01 7.66
N ARG A 18 -1.91 -6.22 8.04
CA ARG A 18 -2.94 -5.17 8.14
C ARG A 18 -2.48 -3.99 8.98
N ARG A 19 -1.94 -4.25 10.17
CA ARG A 19 -1.43 -3.20 11.07
C ARG A 19 -0.22 -2.48 10.49
N SER A 20 0.68 -3.19 9.80
CA SER A 20 1.87 -2.59 9.22
C SER A 20 1.50 -1.63 8.09
N ILE A 21 0.76 -2.12 7.10
CA ILE A 21 0.31 -1.31 5.96
C ILE A 21 -0.63 -0.20 6.43
N GLY A 22 -1.55 -0.50 7.35
CA GLY A 22 -2.50 0.49 7.83
C GLY A 22 -1.85 1.66 8.59
N ARG A 23 -0.72 1.43 9.26
CA ARG A 23 0.06 2.50 9.90
C ARG A 23 0.81 3.38 8.91
N SER A 24 1.23 2.83 7.78
CA SER A 24 2.00 3.55 6.77
C SER A 24 1.12 4.27 5.75
N TYR A 25 -0.04 3.69 5.40
CA TYR A 25 -0.84 4.13 4.24
C TYR A 25 -2.32 4.37 4.57
N GLY A 26 -2.72 4.33 5.85
CA GLY A 26 -4.10 4.55 6.29
C GLY A 26 -4.85 3.28 6.68
N ALA A 27 -5.75 3.40 7.65
CA ALA A 27 -6.54 2.27 8.11
C ALA A 27 -7.48 1.77 6.99
N GLY A 28 -7.46 0.47 6.72
CA GLY A 28 -8.26 -0.15 5.65
C GLY A 28 -7.46 -0.44 4.38
N THR A 29 -6.38 0.29 4.10
CA THR A 29 -5.62 0.18 2.84
C THR A 29 -5.17 -1.24 2.52
N TYR A 30 -4.77 -2.02 3.52
CA TYR A 30 -4.41 -3.41 3.28
C TYR A 30 -5.59 -4.24 2.75
N ASP A 31 -6.76 -4.08 3.34
CA ASP A 31 -7.96 -4.86 2.99
C ASP A 31 -8.55 -4.42 1.64
N ASP A 32 -8.34 -3.15 1.25
CA ASP A 32 -8.72 -2.64 -0.07
C ASP A 32 -7.92 -3.30 -1.20
N TYR A 33 -6.60 -3.46 -1.01
CA TYR A 33 -5.74 -4.11 -2.02
C TYR A 33 -5.79 -5.64 -1.93
N TYR A 34 -5.88 -6.19 -0.72
CA TYR A 34 -5.74 -7.62 -0.44
C TYR A 34 -6.90 -8.12 0.44
N PRO A 35 -8.16 -8.12 -0.06
CA PRO A 35 -9.33 -8.50 0.73
C PRO A 35 -9.28 -9.96 1.21
N ASN A 36 -8.54 -10.81 0.50
CA ASN A 36 -8.32 -12.22 0.87
C ASN A 36 -7.25 -12.40 1.96
N GLY A 37 -6.48 -11.35 2.27
CA GLY A 37 -5.45 -11.39 3.29
C GLY A 37 -4.29 -12.33 2.98
N ASP A 38 -3.91 -12.46 1.71
CA ASP A 38 -2.98 -13.47 1.20
C ASP A 38 -1.61 -12.91 0.77
N VAL A 39 -1.30 -11.65 1.12
CA VAL A 39 -0.03 -10.99 0.77
C VAL A 39 0.68 -10.43 2.02
N CYS A 40 1.95 -10.75 2.23
CA CYS A 40 2.68 -10.27 3.39
C CYS A 40 2.94 -8.75 3.31
N ALA A 41 3.25 -8.14 4.47
CA ALA A 41 3.50 -6.70 4.57
C ALA A 41 4.56 -6.20 3.57
N SER A 42 5.68 -6.89 3.41
CA SER A 42 6.75 -6.46 2.49
C SER A 42 6.30 -6.43 1.02
N CYS A 43 5.56 -7.46 0.58
CA CYS A 43 5.03 -7.49 -0.77
C CYS A 43 3.91 -6.46 -0.95
N ALA A 44 3.05 -6.30 0.05
CA ALA A 44 1.99 -5.29 0.04
C ALA A 44 2.57 -3.87 -0.01
N THR A 45 3.62 -3.58 0.77
CA THR A 45 4.31 -2.29 0.79
C THR A 45 4.83 -1.93 -0.59
N MET A 46 5.47 -2.84 -1.33
CA MET A 46 6.00 -2.53 -2.66
C MET A 46 4.91 -2.02 -3.61
N GLU A 47 3.77 -2.71 -3.67
CA GLU A 47 2.65 -2.33 -4.55
C GLU A 47 1.96 -1.06 -4.06
N VAL A 48 1.63 -0.97 -2.77
CA VAL A 48 0.93 0.20 -2.20
C VAL A 48 1.82 1.45 -2.27
N SER A 49 3.14 1.29 -2.04
CA SER A 49 4.09 2.40 -2.15
C SER A 49 4.27 2.88 -3.59
N ALA A 50 4.16 1.98 -4.58
CA ALA A 50 4.24 2.38 -5.98
C ALA A 50 3.02 3.22 -6.35
N ASP A 51 1.84 2.84 -5.89
CA ASP A 51 0.57 3.52 -6.17
C ASP A 51 0.48 4.89 -5.45
N VAL A 52 0.85 4.94 -4.16
CA VAL A 52 0.93 6.19 -3.39
C VAL A 52 2.06 7.09 -3.88
N GLY A 53 3.23 6.51 -4.21
CA GLY A 53 4.34 7.22 -4.86
C GLY A 53 3.84 7.91 -6.12
N THR A 54 3.24 7.17 -7.05
CA THR A 54 2.62 7.76 -8.26
C THR A 54 1.54 8.80 -7.95
N GLY A 55 0.78 8.66 -6.86
CA GLY A 55 -0.20 9.66 -6.43
C GLY A 55 0.42 10.96 -5.91
N GLU A 56 1.50 10.87 -5.13
CA GLU A 56 2.23 12.03 -4.60
C GLU A 56 3.05 12.73 -5.71
N GLU A 57 3.71 11.99 -6.60
CA GLU A 57 4.45 12.61 -7.70
C GLU A 57 3.56 13.11 -8.86
N ILE A 58 2.27 12.76 -8.89
CA ILE A 58 1.26 13.47 -9.71
C ILE A 58 0.79 14.76 -9.03
N MET A 59 0.70 14.82 -7.69
CA MET A 59 0.34 16.05 -6.97
C MET A 59 1.42 17.13 -7.08
N GLU A 60 2.72 16.76 -7.00
CA GLU A 60 3.82 17.73 -7.17
C GLU A 60 3.98 18.23 -8.60
N LEU A 61 3.39 17.57 -9.61
CA LEU A 61 3.38 18.04 -10.99
C LEU A 61 2.14 18.89 -11.34
N MET A 62 1.18 19.02 -10.41
CA MET A 62 -0.13 19.68 -10.62
C MET A 62 -0.38 20.88 -9.67
N GLY A 63 0.64 21.68 -9.39
CA GLY A 63 0.52 23.01 -8.77
C GLY A 63 1.93 23.58 -8.56
N ASP A 64 2.36 24.71 -9.12
CA ASP A 64 1.68 25.95 -9.47
C ASP A 64 2.35 26.53 -10.72
N SER A 65 1.73 26.42 -11.90
CA SER A 65 2.05 27.31 -13.03
C SER A 65 0.99 27.22 -14.12
N TRP A 66 -0.19 27.78 -13.82
CA TRP A 66 -1.05 28.31 -14.86
C TRP A 66 -1.27 29.78 -14.51
N ASP A 67 -0.63 30.64 -15.31
CA ASP A 67 -0.78 32.09 -15.44
C ASP A 67 -2.14 32.66 -14.99
N ASP A 68 -2.12 33.84 -14.36
CA ASP A 68 -3.03 34.94 -14.73
C ASP A 68 -2.47 36.32 -14.27
N ASP A 69 -1.99 37.08 -15.26
CA ASP A 69 -1.93 38.56 -15.41
C ASP A 69 -1.18 39.46 -14.36
#